data_AF-A0A3N0W0Q0-F1
#
_entry.id   AF-A0A3N0W0Q0-F1
#
_cell.length_a   1.000
_cell.length_b   1.000
_cell.length_c   1.000
_cell.angle_alpha   90.00
_cell.angle_beta   90.00
_cell.angle_gamma   90.00
#
_symmetry.space_group_name_H-M   'P 1'
#
loop_
_entity.id
_entity.type
_entity.pdbx_description
1 polymer ?
#
loop_
_entity_poly.entity_id
_entity_poly.type
_entity_poly.pdbx_seq_one_letter_code
_entity_poly.pdbx_strand_id
1 'polypeptide(L)'
;MEKEVSTTVKVRFSDCDPIGHLNNVKYLDYMFNAREDHVETFYGFTYEEYTKQTGCTWIAIQNEIAYLKEVRYNTQVVISSKTIDIQDRTAKVEILMKSSDEKTIHAVLWVTVIYFNIKTRKSEVHPEDIKETFQKFYVDLIQKDFQSRVKFLRSQNAKNS
;
A
#
# COMPACT_ATOMS: atom_id res chain seq x y z
N MET A 1 14.04 -13.70 -0.99
CA MET A 1 13.11 -12.81 -1.71
C MET A 1 12.74 -11.70 -0.75
N GLU A 2 12.76 -10.45 -1.20
CA GLU A 2 12.38 -9.31 -0.36
C GLU A 2 10.86 -9.35 -0.16
N LYS A 3 10.41 -9.37 1.10
CA LYS A 3 8.98 -9.45 1.44
C LYS A 3 8.25 -8.12 1.24
N GLU A 4 9.01 -7.04 1.21
CA GLU A 4 8.56 -5.70 0.95
C GLU A 4 9.16 -5.27 -0.39
N VAL A 5 8.32 -4.76 -1.27
CA VAL A 5 8.72 -4.31 -2.61
C VAL A 5 8.49 -2.81 -2.73
N SER A 6 9.24 -2.15 -3.60
CA SER A 6 9.18 -0.69 -3.70
C SER A 6 9.43 -0.15 -5.11
N THR A 7 8.95 1.08 -5.31
CA THR A 7 9.14 1.89 -6.51
C THR A 7 9.50 3.32 -6.10
N THR A 8 10.22 4.03 -6.96
CA THR A 8 10.55 5.44 -6.75
C THR A 8 9.69 6.32 -7.65
N VAL A 9 9.04 7.32 -7.08
CA VAL A 9 8.17 8.24 -7.81
C VAL A 9 8.52 9.68 -7.49
N LYS A 10 8.41 10.56 -8.50
CA LYS A 10 8.56 12.00 -8.35
C LYS A 10 7.21 12.67 -8.15
N VAL A 11 7.06 13.40 -7.05
CA VAL A 11 5.85 14.19 -6.76
C VAL A 11 5.74 15.37 -7.73
N ARG A 12 4.57 15.54 -8.34
CA ARG A 12 4.31 16.60 -9.32
C ARG A 12 3.74 17.84 -8.65
N PHE A 13 4.10 19.00 -9.20
CA PHE A 13 3.60 20.30 -8.75
C PHE A 13 2.07 20.39 -8.81
N SER A 14 1.44 19.83 -9.85
CA SER A 14 -0.01 19.79 -10.02
C SER A 14 -0.76 19.01 -8.93
N ASP A 15 -0.06 18.15 -8.18
CA ASP A 15 -0.63 17.35 -7.11
C ASP A 15 -0.46 18.01 -5.73
N CYS A 16 0.18 19.18 -5.67
CA CYS A 16 0.39 19.92 -4.43
C CYS A 16 -0.74 20.92 -4.15
N ASP A 17 -0.93 21.21 -2.87
CA ASP A 17 -1.82 22.24 -2.36
C ASP A 17 -1.21 23.66 -2.52
N PRO A 18 -1.97 24.74 -2.20
CA PRO A 18 -1.48 26.11 -2.35
C PRO A 18 -0.24 26.47 -1.53
N ILE A 19 0.14 25.67 -0.52
CA ILE A 19 1.34 25.91 0.30
C ILE A 19 2.52 25.02 -0.14
N GLY A 20 2.36 24.26 -1.23
CA GLY A 20 3.41 23.51 -1.89
C GLY A 20 3.64 22.11 -1.30
N HIS A 21 2.72 21.60 -0.48
CA HIS A 21 2.76 20.24 0.03
C HIS A 21 1.91 19.32 -0.84
N LEU A 22 2.30 18.05 -0.96
CA LEU A 22 1.47 17.04 -1.61
C LEU A 22 0.08 17.03 -0.97
N ASN A 23 -0.96 17.20 -1.80
CA ASN A 23 -2.33 17.20 -1.33
C ASN A 23 -2.64 15.85 -0.63
N ASN A 24 -3.39 15.89 0.47
CA ASN A 24 -3.71 14.71 1.27
C ASN A 24 -4.37 13.59 0.44
N VAL A 25 -5.27 13.90 -0.48
CA VAL A 25 -5.91 12.90 -1.36
C VAL A 25 -4.88 12.29 -2.32
N LYS A 26 -3.93 13.08 -2.79
CA LYS A 26 -2.91 12.62 -3.75
C LYS A 26 -1.96 11.58 -3.18
N TYR A 27 -1.74 11.54 -1.86
CA TYR A 27 -1.01 10.42 -1.26
C TYR A 27 -1.65 9.07 -1.60
N LEU A 28 -2.98 8.97 -1.59
CA LEU A 28 -3.68 7.73 -1.94
C LEU A 28 -3.43 7.36 -3.39
N ASP A 29 -3.57 8.31 -4.33
CA ASP A 29 -3.32 8.07 -5.77
C ASP A 29 -1.91 7.51 -5.99
N TYR A 30 -0.87 8.16 -5.44
CA TYR A 30 0.51 7.70 -5.57
C TYR A 30 0.73 6.31 -4.96
N MET A 31 0.16 6.07 -3.78
CA MET A 31 0.35 4.81 -3.06
C MET A 31 -0.39 3.64 -3.71
N PHE A 32 -1.58 3.87 -4.27
CA PHE A 32 -2.33 2.86 -5.02
C PHE A 32 -1.69 2.56 -6.37
N ASN A 33 -1.24 3.57 -7.12
CA ASN A 33 -0.54 3.34 -8.38
C ASN A 33 0.73 2.51 -8.16
N ALA A 34 1.54 2.87 -7.15
CA ALA A 34 2.71 2.07 -6.81
C ALA A 34 2.33 0.63 -6.40
N ARG A 35 1.22 0.44 -5.67
CA ARG A 35 0.76 -0.90 -5.32
C ARG A 35 0.33 -1.71 -6.55
N GLU A 36 -0.33 -1.09 -7.53
CA GLU A 36 -0.69 -1.73 -8.80
C GLU A 36 0.58 -2.16 -9.55
N ASP A 37 1.57 -1.27 -9.70
CA ASP A 37 2.87 -1.58 -10.30
C ASP A 37 3.58 -2.74 -9.57
N HIS A 38 3.49 -2.77 -8.23
CA HIS A 38 4.07 -3.85 -7.43
C HIS A 38 3.38 -5.19 -7.67
N VAL A 39 2.06 -5.21 -7.86
CA VAL A 39 1.32 -6.44 -8.15
C VAL A 39 1.70 -6.96 -9.53
N GLU A 40 1.72 -6.10 -10.55
CA GLU A 40 2.15 -6.49 -11.89
C GLU A 40 3.59 -7.03 -11.89
N THR A 41 4.52 -6.27 -11.33
CA THR A 41 5.96 -6.57 -11.39
C THR A 41 6.36 -7.78 -10.56
N PHE A 42 5.81 -7.94 -9.35
CA PHE A 42 6.29 -8.94 -8.39
C PHE A 42 5.32 -10.11 -8.16
N TYR A 43 4.02 -9.93 -8.42
CA TYR A 43 3.01 -10.99 -8.28
C TYR A 43 2.72 -11.65 -9.64
N GLY A 44 3.07 -10.99 -10.74
CA GLY A 44 3.05 -11.56 -12.09
C GLY A 44 1.68 -11.52 -12.76
N PHE A 45 0.80 -10.61 -12.34
CA PHE A 45 -0.50 -10.38 -12.98
C PHE A 45 -0.95 -8.93 -12.82
N THR A 46 -1.75 -8.43 -13.75
CA THR A 46 -2.54 -7.20 -13.54
C THR A 46 -3.92 -7.53 -12.97
N TYR A 47 -4.52 -6.59 -12.24
CA TYR A 47 -5.89 -6.76 -11.75
C TYR A 47 -6.90 -6.97 -12.88
N GLU A 48 -6.68 -6.32 -14.02
CA GLU A 48 -7.53 -6.47 -15.21
C GLU A 48 -7.47 -7.89 -15.78
N GLU A 49 -6.27 -8.43 -16.01
CA GLU A 49 -6.08 -9.79 -16.52
C GLU A 49 -6.68 -10.82 -15.57
N TYR A 50 -6.41 -10.68 -14.27
CA TYR A 50 -6.94 -11.59 -13.25
C TYR A 50 -8.47 -11.56 -13.24
N THR A 51 -9.06 -10.37 -13.32
CA THR A 51 -10.52 -10.19 -13.36
C THR A 51 -11.14 -10.82 -14.60
N LYS A 52 -10.49 -10.66 -15.77
CA LYS A 52 -10.96 -11.27 -17.02
C LYS A 52 -10.92 -12.80 -16.97
N GLN A 53 -9.89 -13.38 -16.35
CA GLN A 53 -9.69 -14.83 -16.27
C GLN A 53 -10.61 -15.48 -15.24
N THR A 54 -10.76 -14.88 -14.06
CA THR A 54 -11.44 -15.52 -12.92
C THR A 54 -12.85 -14.99 -12.68
N GLY A 55 -13.16 -13.77 -13.14
CA GLY A 55 -14.36 -13.04 -12.76
C GLY A 55 -14.32 -12.42 -11.36
N CYS A 56 -13.19 -12.57 -10.66
CA CYS A 56 -12.96 -12.07 -9.31
C CYS A 56 -11.88 -11.00 -9.29
N THR A 57 -11.94 -10.11 -8.30
CA THR A 57 -10.96 -9.04 -8.10
C THR A 57 -10.86 -8.66 -6.62
N TRP A 58 -9.96 -7.74 -6.28
CA TRP A 58 -9.83 -7.19 -4.93
C TRP A 58 -10.44 -5.80 -4.85
N ILE A 59 -11.37 -5.60 -3.93
CA ILE A 59 -11.99 -4.31 -3.67
C ILE A 59 -11.49 -3.78 -2.34
N ALA A 60 -10.96 -2.55 -2.33
CA ALA A 60 -10.64 -1.85 -1.08
C ALA A 60 -11.93 -1.53 -0.32
N ILE A 61 -12.07 -2.08 0.88
CA ILE A 61 -13.23 -1.87 1.77
C ILE A 61 -12.93 -0.93 2.93
N GLN A 62 -11.66 -0.68 3.23
CA GLN A 62 -11.23 0.24 4.27
C GLN A 62 -9.83 0.76 3.99
N ASN A 63 -9.65 2.08 4.13
CA ASN A 63 -8.38 2.78 4.08
C ASN A 63 -8.14 3.50 5.40
N GLU A 64 -6.98 3.27 6.01
CA GLU A 64 -6.50 4.00 7.18
C GLU A 64 -5.17 4.67 6.82
N ILE A 65 -5.14 6.01 6.80
CA ILE A 65 -3.94 6.77 6.43
C ILE A 65 -3.53 7.74 7.53
N ALA A 66 -2.21 7.84 7.75
CA ALA A 66 -1.63 8.82 8.66
C ALA A 66 -0.48 9.55 7.95
N TYR A 67 -0.58 10.89 7.97
CA TYR A 67 0.44 11.79 7.46
C TYR A 67 1.43 12.11 8.60
N LEU A 68 2.69 11.75 8.40
CA LEU A 68 3.74 11.81 9.42
C LEU A 68 4.71 12.95 9.18
N LYS A 69 5.04 13.26 7.92
CA LYS A 69 5.86 14.41 7.51
C LYS A 69 5.50 14.85 6.08
N GLU A 70 5.40 16.16 5.84
CA GLU A 70 5.06 16.73 4.53
C GLU A 70 6.01 16.30 3.41
N VAL A 71 5.51 16.26 2.17
CA VAL A 71 6.29 16.06 0.94
C VAL A 71 6.07 17.28 0.06
N ARG A 72 7.13 17.83 -0.53
CA ARG A 72 7.06 18.98 -1.45
C ARG A 72 7.09 18.53 -2.90
N TYR A 73 6.63 19.39 -3.80
CA TYR A 73 6.72 19.13 -5.24
C TYR A 73 8.18 18.92 -5.68
N ASN A 74 8.36 18.17 -6.76
CA ASN A 74 9.66 17.78 -7.32
C ASN A 74 10.56 16.95 -6.41
N THR A 75 10.09 16.54 -5.22
CA THR A 75 10.77 15.56 -4.37
C THR A 75 10.57 14.14 -4.92
N GLN A 76 11.61 13.32 -4.84
CA GLN A 76 11.51 11.88 -5.07
C GLN A 76 11.15 11.17 -3.76
N VAL A 77 10.19 10.27 -3.83
CA VAL A 77 9.77 9.42 -2.71
C VAL A 77 9.89 7.95 -3.11
N VAL A 78 10.21 7.11 -2.13
CA VAL A 78 10.16 5.65 -2.27
C VAL A 78 8.85 5.18 -1.69
N ILE A 79 8.03 4.51 -2.50
CA ILE A 79 6.78 3.91 -2.06
C ILE A 79 7.00 2.41 -1.97
N SER A 80 6.79 1.85 -0.79
CA SER A 80 6.91 0.41 -0.56
C SER A 80 5.60 -0.21 -0.12
N SER A 81 5.38 -1.49 -0.46
CA SER A 81 4.19 -2.23 -0.02
C SER A 81 4.53 -3.63 0.46
N LYS A 82 3.76 -4.11 1.44
CA LYS A 82 3.85 -5.46 2.01
C LYS A 82 2.48 -5.92 2.52
N THR A 83 2.25 -7.23 2.46
CA THR A 83 1.05 -7.83 3.07
C THR A 83 1.29 -7.96 4.58
N ILE A 84 0.32 -7.56 5.39
CA ILE A 84 0.43 -7.56 6.87
C ILE A 84 -0.65 -8.37 7.58
N ASP A 85 -1.69 -8.78 6.84
CA ASP A 85 -2.72 -9.69 7.32
C ASP A 85 -3.31 -10.46 6.13
N ILE A 86 -3.57 -11.74 6.30
CA ILE A 86 -4.19 -12.61 5.29
C ILE A 86 -5.25 -13.45 6.00
N GLN A 87 -6.50 -13.30 5.57
CA GLN A 87 -7.63 -14.09 6.02
C GLN A 87 -8.27 -14.79 4.83
N ASP A 88 -9.30 -15.60 5.09
CA ASP A 88 -9.97 -16.35 4.03
C ASP A 88 -10.51 -15.46 2.92
N ARG A 89 -11.15 -14.34 3.25
CA ARG A 89 -11.80 -13.45 2.27
C ARG A 89 -11.19 -12.07 2.15
N THR A 90 -10.36 -11.68 3.11
CA THR A 90 -9.76 -10.35 3.18
C THR A 90 -8.26 -10.44 3.33
N ALA A 91 -7.57 -9.40 2.87
CA ALA A 91 -6.16 -9.20 3.12
C ALA A 91 -5.94 -7.74 3.51
N LYS A 92 -4.86 -7.48 4.25
CA LYS A 92 -4.45 -6.12 4.59
C LYS A 92 -3.04 -5.86 4.08
N VAL A 93 -2.87 -4.72 3.41
CA VAL A 93 -1.60 -4.28 2.85
C VAL A 93 -1.18 -3.00 3.56
N GLU A 94 0.07 -2.95 4.04
CA GLU A 94 0.72 -1.71 4.44
C GLU A 94 1.47 -1.13 3.23
N ILE A 95 1.21 0.13 2.94
CA ILE A 95 1.96 0.93 1.97
C ILE A 95 2.63 2.07 2.74
N LEU A 96 3.92 2.28 2.52
CA LEU A 96 4.70 3.37 3.12
C LEU A 96 5.20 4.31 2.04
N MET A 97 5.09 5.61 2.27
CA MET A 97 5.76 6.63 1.47
C MET A 97 6.95 7.16 2.26
N LYS A 98 8.15 7.05 1.71
CA LYS A 98 9.43 7.31 2.38
C LYS A 98 10.26 8.33 1.59
N SER A 99 11.19 9.00 2.25
CA SER A 99 12.22 9.80 1.57
C SER A 99 13.12 8.91 0.70
N SER A 100 13.87 9.50 -0.24
CA SER A 100 14.79 8.75 -1.11
C SER A 100 15.88 7.99 -0.37
N ASP A 101 16.28 8.45 0.83
CA ASP A 101 17.21 7.76 1.72
C ASP A 101 16.52 6.82 2.73
N GLU A 102 15.19 6.71 2.62
CA GLU A 102 14.29 5.91 3.46
C GLU A 102 14.31 6.25 4.97
N LYS A 103 15.00 7.31 5.40
CA LYS A 103 15.10 7.70 6.81
C LYS A 103 13.84 8.37 7.33
N THR A 104 13.12 9.07 6.47
CA THR A 104 11.87 9.74 6.79
C THR A 104 10.70 8.93 6.24
N ILE A 105 9.75 8.59 7.11
CA ILE A 105 8.44 8.10 6.69
C ILE A 105 7.51 9.29 6.56
N HIS A 106 7.04 9.57 5.36
CA HIS A 106 6.11 10.66 5.08
C HIS A 106 4.67 10.27 5.40
N ALA A 107 4.26 9.07 5.03
CA ALA A 107 2.93 8.55 5.28
C ALA A 107 2.91 7.03 5.41
N VAL A 108 1.91 6.52 6.12
CA VAL A 108 1.54 5.10 6.16
C VAL A 108 0.08 4.96 5.78
N LEU A 109 -0.21 4.02 4.91
CA LEU A 109 -1.55 3.64 4.48
C LEU A 109 -1.73 2.14 4.74
N TRP A 110 -2.77 1.78 5.49
CA TRP A 110 -3.28 0.42 5.56
C TRP A 110 -4.54 0.31 4.71
N VAL A 111 -4.54 -0.66 3.79
CA VAL A 111 -5.68 -0.96 2.93
C VAL A 111 -6.17 -2.35 3.28
N THR A 112 -7.43 -2.47 3.69
CA THR A 112 -8.11 -3.77 3.77
C THR A 112 -8.84 -4.00 2.45
N VAL A 113 -8.50 -5.10 1.78
CA VAL A 113 -9.14 -5.54 0.54
C VAL A 113 -9.95 -6.80 0.78
N ILE A 114 -11.04 -6.96 0.03
CA ILE A 114 -11.87 -8.16 0.00
C ILE A 114 -11.82 -8.82 -1.37
N TYR A 115 -11.70 -10.14 -1.40
CA TYR A 115 -11.78 -10.92 -2.63
C TYR A 115 -13.25 -11.04 -3.06
N PHE A 116 -13.56 -10.54 -4.25
CA PHE A 116 -14.93 -10.27 -4.68
C PHE A 116 -15.21 -10.77 -6.08
N ASN A 117 -16.27 -11.57 -6.22
CA ASN A 117 -16.76 -12.03 -7.51
C ASN A 117 -17.71 -10.98 -8.10
N ILE A 118 -17.34 -10.45 -9.28
CA ILE A 118 -18.07 -9.35 -9.92
C ILE A 118 -19.43 -9.83 -10.46
N LYS A 119 -19.52 -11.08 -10.93
CA LYS A 119 -20.75 -11.65 -11.48
C LYS A 119 -21.79 -11.91 -10.39
N THR A 120 -21.38 -12.55 -9.30
CA THR A 120 -22.29 -12.89 -8.19
C THR A 120 -22.48 -11.75 -7.20
N ARG A 121 -21.62 -10.72 -7.27
CA ARG A 121 -21.56 -9.56 -6.36
C ARG A 121 -21.38 -9.97 -4.89
N LYS A 122 -20.57 -11.00 -4.64
CA LYS A 122 -20.32 -11.53 -3.29
C LYS A 122 -18.83 -11.71 -3.04
N SER A 123 -18.46 -11.63 -1.76
CA SER A 123 -17.14 -12.03 -1.31
C SER A 123 -16.97 -13.54 -1.43
N GLU A 124 -15.79 -13.98 -1.87
CA GLU A 124 -15.40 -15.39 -1.92
C GLU A 124 -14.14 -15.63 -1.10
N VAL A 125 -13.82 -16.90 -0.86
CA VAL A 125 -12.54 -17.28 -0.24
C VAL A 125 -11.45 -17.12 -1.29
N HIS A 126 -10.31 -16.54 -0.91
CA HIS A 126 -9.13 -16.48 -1.75
C HIS A 126 -8.74 -17.89 -2.20
N PRO A 127 -8.48 -18.08 -3.51
CA PRO A 127 -7.86 -19.29 -4.02
C PRO A 127 -6.53 -19.58 -3.31
N GLU A 128 -6.14 -20.85 -3.21
CA GLU A 128 -4.97 -21.25 -2.42
C GLU A 128 -3.65 -20.73 -3.03
N ASP A 129 -3.55 -20.72 -4.37
CA ASP A 129 -2.43 -20.16 -5.13
C ASP A 129 -2.25 -18.64 -4.86
N ILE A 130 -3.35 -17.94 -4.66
CA ILE A 130 -3.34 -16.53 -4.27
C ILE A 130 -2.87 -16.35 -2.83
N LYS A 131 -3.37 -17.18 -1.89
CA LYS A 131 -2.92 -17.15 -0.50
C LYS A 131 -1.40 -17.40 -0.43
N GLU A 132 -0.90 -18.39 -1.16
CA GLU A 132 0.53 -18.68 -1.29
C GLU A 132 1.31 -17.50 -1.86
N THR A 133 0.77 -16.82 -2.87
CA THR A 133 1.40 -15.63 -3.46
C THR A 133 1.46 -14.49 -2.45
N PHE A 134 0.38 -14.22 -1.72
CA PHE A 134 0.35 -13.17 -0.69
C PHE A 134 1.30 -13.48 0.47
N GLN A 135 1.44 -14.76 0.83
CA GLN A 135 2.33 -15.23 1.88
C GLN A 135 3.81 -14.91 1.59
N LYS A 136 4.21 -14.90 0.31
CA LYS A 136 5.58 -14.52 -0.10
C LYS A 136 5.94 -13.08 0.29
N PHE A 137 4.95 -12.20 0.37
CA PHE A 137 5.08 -10.78 0.74
C PHE A 137 4.54 -10.49 2.15
N TYR A 138 4.25 -11.53 2.94
CA TYR A 138 3.72 -11.39 4.29
C TYR A 138 4.80 -11.01 5.29
N VAL A 139 4.57 -9.91 5.99
CA VAL A 139 5.39 -9.40 7.08
C VAL A 139 4.57 -9.35 8.37
N ASP A 140 5.01 -10.11 9.36
CA ASP A 140 4.39 -10.12 10.67
C ASP A 140 4.78 -8.86 11.46
N LEU A 141 3.91 -7.85 11.46
CA LEU A 141 4.15 -6.61 12.20
C LEU A 141 4.01 -6.84 13.71
N ILE A 142 4.93 -6.25 14.49
CA ILE A 142 4.80 -6.19 15.96
C ILE A 142 3.58 -5.34 16.36
N GLN A 143 3.35 -4.24 15.65
CA GLN A 143 2.21 -3.36 15.87
C GLN A 143 0.97 -3.93 15.17
N LYS A 144 0.03 -4.45 15.94
CA LYS A 144 -1.16 -5.18 15.42
C LYS A 144 -2.33 -4.26 15.05
N ASP A 145 -2.32 -3.02 15.50
CA ASP A 145 -3.32 -2.00 15.18
C ASP A 145 -2.68 -0.78 14.51
N PHE A 146 -3.49 -0.02 13.78
CA PHE A 146 -3.00 1.10 13.01
C PHE A 146 -2.41 2.21 13.90
N GLN A 147 -3.01 2.49 15.06
CA GLN A 147 -2.57 3.57 15.93
C GLN A 147 -1.21 3.26 16.58
N SER A 148 -0.99 2.02 17.03
CA SER A 148 0.33 1.61 17.52
C SER A 148 1.39 1.64 16.42
N ARG A 149 1.04 1.27 15.18
CA ARG A 149 1.94 1.37 14.02
C ARG A 149 2.31 2.81 13.71
N VAL A 150 1.34 3.72 13.69
CA VAL A 150 1.57 5.16 13.51
C VAL A 150 2.49 5.72 14.60
N LYS A 151 2.24 5.39 15.87
CA LYS A 151 3.08 5.81 17.00
C LYS A 151 4.52 5.32 16.84
N PHE A 152 4.70 4.07 16.43
CA PHE A 152 6.02 3.50 16.17
C PHE A 152 6.75 4.26 15.05
N LEU A 153 6.09 4.49 13.91
CA LEU A 153 6.70 5.20 12.78
C LEU A 153 7.06 6.67 13.11
N ARG A 154 6.23 7.36 13.91
CA ARG A 154 6.57 8.69 14.43
C ARG A 154 7.83 8.67 15.30
N SER A 155 8.01 7.63 16.11
CA SER A 155 9.21 7.47 16.94
C SER A 155 10.47 7.21 16.09
N GLN A 156 10.34 6.53 14.95
CA GLN A 156 11.46 6.34 14.01
C GLN A 156 11.85 7.67 13.35
N ASN A 157 10.87 8.44 12.86
CA ASN A 157 11.14 9.76 12.31
C ASN A 157 11.85 10.68 13.32
N ALA A 158 11.45 10.64 14.60
CA ALA A 158 12.06 11.44 15.65
C ALA A 158 13.53 11.05 15.93
N LYS A 159 13.89 9.77 15.78
CA LYS A 159 15.28 9.29 15.94
C LYS A 159 16.18 9.65 14.76
N ASN A 160 15.59 9.82 13.58
CA ASN A 160 16.29 10.11 12.34
C ASN A 160 16.35 11.61 12.01
N SER A 161 15.74 12.45 12.83
CA SER A 161 15.77 13.92 12.73
C SER A 161 16.99 14.48 13.45
#